data_AF-A0A925YWY6-F1
#
_entry.id   AF-A0A925YWY6-F1
#
_cell.length_a   1.000
_cell.length_b   1.000
_cell.length_c   1.000
_cell.angle_alpha   90.00
_cell.angle_beta   90.00
_cell.angle_gamma   90.00
#
_symmetry.space_group_name_H-M   'P 1'
#
loop_
_entity.id
_entity.type
_entity.pdbx_description
1 polymer ?
#
loop_
_entity_poly.entity_id
_entity_poly.type
_entity_poly.pdbx_seq_one_letter_code
_entity_poly.pdbx_strand_id
1 'polypeptide(L)'
;MDASELQSASRTESPRIEFRKTRNLGDIINITLLFMRQNFKPLATAIVYIAGPFALLTGVAAGIYQANVRDLAIGAGGGSADPFAAFSQLFSVEYFLIILFSVLESTALIAIVYTYINLYIDRPDTEPQVQDIWQGVQQHFLKVFSASLLAGLLLILGIVLLVIPGIYISVPISFIYVIMLRENRSVGEAISRGFALVRGHWWQSLGVLVVVGLLGYIVSFVFSLPAGVIGFVSAFNSVREGSGTGATLFERALYVLTSIISSFGTLIFYGIVYIATAFQYFNLAERKEATGLMNKLQGIDTPPAPNTF
;
A
#
# COMPACT_ATOMS: atom_id res chain seq x y z
N MET A 1 1.55 -8.81 -49.38
CA MET A 1 1.14 -8.89 -47.97
C MET A 1 1.42 -10.30 -47.51
N ASP A 2 2.56 -10.44 -46.83
CA ASP A 2 3.06 -11.73 -46.36
C ASP A 2 2.25 -12.17 -45.13
N ALA A 3 2.02 -13.47 -44.96
CA ALA A 3 1.29 -14.03 -43.83
C ALA A 3 1.99 -13.75 -42.48
N SER A 4 3.27 -13.36 -42.53
CA SER A 4 4.07 -12.88 -41.40
C SER A 4 3.68 -11.47 -40.91
N GLU A 5 3.17 -10.59 -41.79
CA GLU A 5 2.70 -9.23 -41.43
C GLU A 5 1.30 -9.25 -40.79
N LEU A 6 0.46 -10.24 -41.13
CA LEU A 6 -0.84 -10.41 -40.50
C LEU A 6 -0.75 -11.07 -39.11
N GLN A 7 0.34 -11.79 -38.83
CA GLN A 7 0.58 -12.35 -37.50
C GLN A 7 1.20 -11.34 -36.53
N SER A 8 2.00 -10.37 -37.01
CA SER A 8 2.55 -9.31 -36.15
C SER A 8 1.49 -8.31 -35.67
N ALA A 9 0.38 -8.15 -36.41
CA ALA A 9 -0.74 -7.30 -36.05
C ALA A 9 -1.77 -7.94 -35.08
N SER A 10 -1.54 -9.18 -34.63
CA SER A 10 -2.50 -9.93 -33.79
C SER A 10 -2.01 -10.25 -32.37
N ARG A 11 -0.94 -9.59 -31.89
CA ARG A 11 -0.74 -9.50 -30.45
C ARG A 11 -1.89 -8.67 -29.90
N THR A 12 -2.87 -9.33 -29.29
CA THR A 12 -3.90 -8.70 -28.46
C THR A 12 -3.22 -7.97 -27.31
N GLU A 13 -2.68 -6.79 -27.57
CA GLU A 13 -2.31 -5.84 -26.53
C GLU A 13 -3.60 -5.48 -25.81
N SER A 14 -3.68 -5.85 -24.53
CA SER A 14 -4.84 -5.49 -23.72
C SER A 14 -4.97 -3.97 -23.74
N PRO A 15 -6.17 -3.42 -24.00
CA PRO A 15 -6.34 -1.99 -24.16
C PRO A 15 -5.85 -1.24 -22.91
N ARG A 16 -5.07 -0.18 -23.12
CA ARG A 16 -4.53 0.65 -22.05
C ARG A 16 -5.65 1.21 -21.19
N ILE A 17 -5.43 1.24 -19.88
CA ILE A 17 -6.43 1.73 -18.93
C ILE A 17 -6.47 3.26 -18.92
N GLU A 18 -7.63 3.81 -19.25
CA GLU A 18 -7.93 5.25 -19.13
C GLU A 18 -8.10 5.63 -17.65
N PHE A 19 -7.27 6.50 -17.08
CA PHE A 19 -7.42 6.87 -15.67
C PHE A 19 -8.56 7.87 -15.44
N ARG A 20 -8.67 8.92 -16.26
CA ARG A 20 -9.69 9.98 -16.15
C ARG A 20 -11.04 9.55 -16.72
N LYS A 21 -11.82 8.84 -15.91
CA LYS A 21 -13.19 8.43 -16.24
C LYS A 21 -14.03 8.36 -14.97
N THR A 22 -15.27 8.83 -15.05
CA THR A 22 -16.24 8.69 -13.97
C THR A 22 -16.59 7.21 -13.76
N ARG A 23 -16.54 6.78 -12.51
CA ARG A 23 -16.71 5.37 -12.13
C ARG A 23 -17.56 5.24 -10.88
N ASN A 24 -18.27 4.13 -10.78
CA ASN A 24 -18.92 3.70 -9.54
C ASN A 24 -17.97 2.84 -8.71
N LEU A 25 -18.35 2.51 -7.48
CA LEU A 25 -17.51 1.74 -6.54
C LEU A 25 -17.05 0.40 -7.15
N GLY A 26 -17.98 -0.37 -7.72
CA GLY A 26 -17.65 -1.66 -8.34
C GLY A 26 -16.67 -1.52 -9.52
N ASP A 27 -16.83 -0.47 -10.34
CA ASP A 27 -15.93 -0.20 -11.47
C ASP A 27 -14.52 0.13 -11.00
N ILE A 28 -14.38 0.84 -9.87
CA ILE A 28 -13.07 1.17 -9.27
C ILE A 28 -12.35 -0.10 -8.82
N ILE A 29 -13.07 -1.04 -8.19
CA ILE A 29 -12.49 -2.31 -7.76
C ILE A 29 -12.06 -3.12 -8.99
N ASN A 30 -12.96 -3.26 -9.97
CA ASN A 30 -12.69 -4.01 -11.19
C ASN A 30 -11.49 -3.45 -11.97
N ILE A 31 -11.41 -2.11 -12.12
CA ILE A 31 -10.30 -1.49 -12.84
C ILE A 31 -8.98 -1.57 -12.07
N THR A 32 -9.03 -1.55 -10.73
CA THR A 32 -7.86 -1.76 -9.88
C THR A 32 -7.27 -3.15 -10.09
N LEU A 33 -8.12 -4.18 -10.04
CA LEU A 33 -7.70 -5.57 -10.26
C LEU A 33 -7.20 -5.78 -11.69
N LEU A 34 -7.86 -5.17 -12.68
CA LEU A 34 -7.42 -5.21 -14.07
C LEU A 34 -6.05 -4.54 -14.24
N PHE A 35 -5.86 -3.35 -13.68
CA PHE A 35 -4.60 -2.62 -13.73
C PHE A 35 -3.47 -3.41 -13.08
N MET A 36 -3.73 -3.97 -11.90
CA MET A 36 -2.76 -4.83 -11.23
C MET A 36 -2.41 -6.05 -12.08
N ARG A 37 -3.40 -6.73 -12.65
CA ARG A 37 -3.16 -7.94 -13.46
C ARG A 37 -2.36 -7.62 -14.74
N GLN A 38 -2.68 -6.52 -15.41
CA GLN A 38 -1.97 -6.09 -16.62
C GLN A 38 -0.51 -5.70 -16.32
N ASN A 39 -0.27 -5.09 -15.16
CA ASN A 39 1.02 -4.50 -14.81
C ASN A 39 1.74 -5.25 -13.67
N PHE A 40 1.34 -6.49 -13.38
CA PHE A 40 1.76 -7.20 -12.17
C PHE A 40 3.27 -7.38 -12.12
N LYS A 41 3.86 -7.86 -13.23
CA LYS A 41 5.29 -8.17 -13.29
C LYS A 41 6.17 -6.94 -13.06
N PRO A 42 6.08 -5.85 -13.85
CA PRO A 42 6.96 -4.69 -13.64
C PRO A 42 6.73 -4.04 -12.28
N LEU A 43 5.47 -3.95 -11.82
CA LEU A 43 5.14 -3.34 -10.53
C LEU A 43 5.63 -4.19 -9.36
N ALA A 44 5.35 -5.50 -9.34
CA ALA A 44 5.80 -6.39 -8.27
C ALA A 44 7.33 -6.49 -8.23
N THR A 45 8.00 -6.50 -9.40
CA THR A 45 9.46 -6.43 -9.46
C THR A 45 9.95 -5.12 -8.82
N ALA A 46 9.42 -3.96 -9.20
CA ALA A 46 9.82 -2.70 -8.58
C ALA A 46 9.57 -2.69 -7.05
N ILE A 47 8.42 -3.19 -6.60
CA ILE A 47 8.09 -3.33 -5.17
C ILE A 47 9.12 -4.19 -4.44
N VAL A 48 9.42 -5.39 -4.94
CA VAL A 48 10.35 -6.32 -4.29
C VAL A 48 11.78 -5.77 -4.28
N TYR A 49 12.24 -5.18 -5.38
CA TYR A 49 13.62 -4.67 -5.45
C TYR A 49 13.84 -3.42 -4.62
N ILE A 50 12.85 -2.51 -4.57
CA ILE A 50 13.00 -1.20 -3.92
C ILE A 50 12.54 -1.24 -2.47
N ALA A 51 11.35 -1.80 -2.19
CA ALA A 51 10.78 -1.85 -0.85
C ALA A 51 11.12 -3.14 -0.09
N GLY A 52 11.55 -4.20 -0.79
CA GLY A 52 11.90 -5.49 -0.19
C GLY A 52 12.98 -5.44 0.91
N PRO A 53 14.05 -4.61 0.81
CA PRO A 53 15.00 -4.47 1.91
C PRO A 53 14.34 -3.99 3.21
N PHE A 54 13.39 -3.06 3.12
CA PHE A 54 12.64 -2.60 4.30
C PHE A 54 11.70 -3.70 4.81
N ALA A 55 10.97 -4.37 3.92
CA ALA A 55 10.09 -5.48 4.32
C ALA A 55 10.85 -6.65 4.97
N LEU A 56 12.07 -6.95 4.51
CA LEU A 56 12.94 -7.93 5.14
C LEU A 56 13.30 -7.52 6.57
N LEU A 57 13.71 -6.26 6.77
CA LEU A 57 14.06 -5.73 8.09
C LEU A 57 12.85 -5.66 9.02
N THR A 58 11.69 -5.23 8.51
CA THR A 58 10.40 -5.29 9.22
C THR A 58 10.09 -6.71 9.66
N GLY A 59 10.20 -7.69 8.76
CA GLY A 59 9.91 -9.09 9.03
C GLY A 59 10.85 -9.72 10.07
N VAL A 60 12.16 -9.44 9.97
CA VAL A 60 13.14 -9.91 10.96
C VAL A 60 12.83 -9.33 12.34
N ALA A 61 12.64 -8.01 12.44
CA ALA A 61 12.32 -7.35 13.70
C ALA A 61 10.99 -7.89 14.29
N ALA A 62 9.96 -8.06 13.45
CA ALA A 62 8.67 -8.59 13.85
C ALA A 62 8.73 -10.04 14.36
N GLY A 63 9.55 -10.89 13.74
CA GLY A 63 9.70 -12.28 14.19
C GLY A 63 10.45 -12.39 15.52
N ILE A 64 11.51 -11.60 15.71
CA ILE A 64 12.24 -11.54 16.98
C ILE A 64 11.31 -11.00 18.09
N TYR A 65 10.57 -9.93 17.79
CA TYR A 65 9.59 -9.36 18.72
C TYR A 65 8.52 -10.37 19.13
N GLN A 66 7.92 -11.09 18.18
CA GLN A 66 6.91 -12.11 18.47
C GLN A 66 7.43 -13.23 19.37
N ALA A 67 8.66 -13.70 19.12
CA ALA A 67 9.27 -14.72 19.97
C ALA A 67 9.49 -14.19 21.42
N ASN A 68 9.92 -12.94 21.57
CA ASN A 68 10.12 -12.34 22.88
C ASN A 68 8.80 -12.08 23.62
N VAL A 69 7.76 -11.61 22.92
CA VAL A 69 6.42 -11.41 23.51
C VAL A 69 5.78 -12.75 23.92
N ARG A 70 6.04 -13.83 23.17
CA ARG A 70 5.60 -15.17 23.57
C ARG A 70 6.28 -15.61 24.87
N ASP A 71 7.58 -15.40 25.00
CA ASP A 71 8.32 -15.77 26.22
C ASP A 71 7.81 -14.98 27.44
N LEU A 72 7.49 -13.70 27.25
CA LEU A 72 6.81 -12.90 28.26
C LEU A 72 5.46 -13.50 28.66
N ALA A 73 4.64 -13.89 27.69
CA ALA A 73 3.31 -14.45 27.95
C ALA A 73 3.36 -15.77 28.74
N ILE A 74 4.33 -16.64 28.43
CA ILE A 74 4.57 -17.89 29.19
C ILE A 74 5.08 -17.57 30.60
N GLY A 75 6.06 -16.66 30.71
CA GLY A 75 6.63 -16.25 32.00
C GLY A 75 5.61 -15.57 32.93
N ALA A 76 4.69 -14.77 32.38
CA ALA A 76 3.62 -14.11 33.12
C ALA A 76 2.54 -15.07 33.64
N GLY A 77 2.39 -16.25 33.02
CA GLY A 77 1.49 -17.31 33.51
C GLY A 77 1.98 -18.00 34.78
N GLY A 78 3.26 -17.82 35.17
CA GLY A 78 3.91 -18.49 36.31
C GLY A 78 4.00 -17.70 37.61
N GLY A 79 3.57 -16.43 37.65
CA GLY A 79 3.64 -15.57 38.85
C GLY A 79 3.30 -14.11 38.60
N SER A 80 3.41 -13.25 39.62
CA SER A 80 3.22 -11.79 39.48
C SER A 80 4.37 -11.18 38.67
N ALA A 81 4.25 -11.20 37.35
CA ALA A 81 5.17 -10.48 36.49
C ALA A 81 5.21 -9.00 36.91
N ASP A 82 6.42 -8.47 37.15
CA ASP A 82 6.62 -7.04 37.37
C ASP A 82 6.00 -6.28 36.18
N PRO A 83 4.97 -5.44 36.40
CA PRO A 83 4.32 -4.69 35.33
C PRO A 83 5.31 -3.85 34.52
N PHE A 84 6.39 -3.37 35.14
CA PHE A 84 7.42 -2.61 34.45
C PHE A 84 8.28 -3.48 33.52
N ALA A 85 8.63 -4.70 33.95
CA ALA A 85 9.34 -5.66 33.12
C ALA A 85 8.49 -6.08 31.90
N ALA A 86 7.20 -6.35 32.12
CA ALA A 86 6.27 -6.66 31.03
C ALA A 86 6.13 -5.47 30.05
N PHE A 87 6.00 -4.25 30.57
CA PHE A 87 5.92 -3.03 29.76
C PHE A 87 7.19 -2.81 28.93
N SER A 88 8.37 -2.92 29.53
CA SER A 88 9.65 -2.74 28.83
C SER A 88 9.89 -3.77 27.72
N GLN A 89 9.38 -5.00 27.87
CA GLN A 89 9.42 -6.02 26.82
C GLN A 89 8.40 -5.77 25.69
N LEU A 90 7.23 -5.18 25.99
CA LEU A 90 6.27 -4.77 24.96
C LEU A 90 6.81 -3.60 24.11
N PHE A 91 7.52 -2.67 24.72
CA PHE A 91 8.17 -1.53 24.07
C PHE A 91 9.69 -1.74 23.91
N SER A 92 10.07 -2.92 23.43
CA SER A 92 11.46 -3.29 23.21
C SER A 92 12.09 -2.54 22.02
N VAL A 93 13.41 -2.66 21.85
CA VAL A 93 14.12 -2.07 20.70
C VAL A 93 13.55 -2.60 19.37
N GLU A 94 13.19 -3.89 19.32
CA GLU A 94 12.59 -4.52 18.14
C GLU A 94 11.24 -3.88 17.77
N TYR A 95 10.42 -3.51 18.76
CA TYR A 95 9.16 -2.80 18.53
C TYR A 95 9.39 -1.48 17.77
N PHE A 96 10.38 -0.69 18.21
CA PHE A 96 10.71 0.55 17.52
C PHE A 96 11.35 0.33 16.14
N LEU A 97 12.11 -0.76 15.94
CA LEU A 97 12.61 -1.16 14.63
C LEU A 97 11.48 -1.55 13.68
N ILE A 98 10.45 -2.26 14.15
CA ILE A 98 9.26 -2.57 13.35
C ILE A 98 8.59 -1.28 12.89
N ILE A 99 8.38 -0.31 13.80
CA ILE A 99 7.78 0.99 13.44
C ILE A 99 8.65 1.69 12.40
N LEU A 100 9.96 1.78 12.63
CA LEU A 100 10.88 2.47 11.72
C LEU A 100 10.85 1.85 10.32
N PHE A 101 11.05 0.53 10.22
CA PHE A 101 11.11 -0.13 8.92
C PHE A 101 9.75 -0.23 8.23
N SER A 102 8.64 -0.37 8.96
CA SER A 102 7.29 -0.32 8.37
C SER A 102 6.92 1.06 7.82
N VAL A 103 7.38 2.14 8.45
CA VAL A 103 7.21 3.51 7.89
C VAL A 103 8.04 3.69 6.63
N LEU A 104 9.28 3.20 6.60
CA LEU A 104 10.12 3.24 5.40
C LEU A 104 9.55 2.38 4.27
N GLU A 105 9.09 1.18 4.60
CA GLU A 105 8.44 0.23 3.70
C GLU A 105 7.17 0.82 3.07
N SER A 106 6.25 1.36 3.88
CA SER A 106 5.03 1.99 3.39
C SER A 106 5.32 3.24 2.56
N THR A 107 6.30 4.07 2.96
CA THR A 107 6.76 5.22 2.17
C THR A 107 7.27 4.78 0.80
N ALA A 108 8.12 3.75 0.75
CA ALA A 108 8.65 3.21 -0.49
C ALA A 108 7.52 2.68 -1.37
N LEU A 109 6.59 1.90 -0.82
CA LEU A 109 5.44 1.37 -1.55
C LEU A 109 4.56 2.47 -2.15
N ILE A 110 4.24 3.51 -1.37
CA ILE A 110 3.48 4.69 -1.82
C ILE A 110 4.19 5.37 -2.99
N ALA A 111 5.49 5.64 -2.84
CA ALA A 111 6.29 6.30 -3.87
C ALA A 111 6.37 5.45 -5.15
N ILE A 112 6.58 4.13 -5.02
CA ILE A 112 6.64 3.18 -6.15
C ILE A 112 5.31 3.18 -6.91
N VAL A 113 4.18 2.98 -6.22
CA VAL A 113 2.87 2.86 -6.86
C VAL A 113 2.49 4.14 -7.60
N TYR A 114 2.65 5.31 -6.96
CA TYR A 114 2.24 6.56 -7.59
C TYR A 114 3.21 7.04 -8.67
N THR A 115 4.52 6.81 -8.52
CA THR A 115 5.48 7.03 -9.61
C THR A 115 5.18 6.10 -10.79
N TYR A 116 4.88 4.82 -10.53
CA TYR A 116 4.49 3.88 -11.58
C TYR A 116 3.25 4.37 -12.34
N ILE A 117 2.20 4.77 -11.62
CA ILE A 117 0.96 5.30 -12.22
C ILE A 117 1.25 6.57 -13.02
N ASN A 118 2.08 7.48 -12.51
CA ASN A 118 2.46 8.69 -13.24
C ASN A 118 3.21 8.36 -14.54
N LEU A 119 4.22 7.49 -14.48
CA LEU A 119 4.95 7.04 -15.67
C LEU A 119 4.03 6.34 -16.67
N TYR A 120 3.12 5.50 -16.20
CA TYR A 120 2.12 4.82 -17.02
C TYR A 120 1.16 5.81 -17.69
N ILE A 121 0.85 6.95 -17.07
CA ILE A 121 -0.03 7.96 -17.68
C ILE A 121 0.76 8.84 -18.66
N ASP A 122 1.97 9.24 -18.28
CA ASP A 122 2.74 10.27 -19.00
C ASP A 122 3.54 9.70 -20.19
N ARG A 123 3.83 8.39 -20.20
CA ARG A 123 4.55 7.70 -21.28
C ARG A 123 3.66 6.64 -21.92
N PRO A 124 2.79 7.02 -22.88
CA PRO A 124 1.90 6.06 -23.52
C PRO A 124 2.65 4.92 -24.22
N ASP A 125 3.71 5.22 -24.95
CA ASP A 125 4.32 4.23 -25.83
C ASP A 125 5.41 3.38 -25.13
N THR A 126 5.58 3.49 -23.81
CA THR A 126 6.68 2.84 -23.10
C THR A 126 6.24 2.27 -21.76
N GLU A 127 6.50 0.98 -21.54
CA GLU A 127 6.26 0.32 -20.26
C GLU A 127 7.25 0.83 -19.20
N PRO A 128 6.78 1.27 -18.01
CA PRO A 128 7.67 1.76 -16.96
C PRO A 128 8.69 0.70 -16.51
N GLN A 129 9.99 1.03 -16.62
CA GLN A 129 11.06 0.15 -16.17
C GLN A 129 11.40 0.40 -14.69
N VAL A 130 11.99 -0.61 -14.03
CA VAL A 130 12.41 -0.50 -12.62
C VAL A 130 13.35 0.69 -12.38
N GLN A 131 14.22 1.01 -13.35
CA GLN A 131 15.14 2.13 -13.26
C GLN A 131 14.42 3.49 -13.28
N ASP A 132 13.42 3.67 -14.15
CA ASP A 132 12.59 4.88 -14.19
C ASP A 132 11.83 5.06 -12.87
N ILE A 133 11.28 3.97 -12.35
CA ILE A 133 10.55 3.97 -11.08
C ILE A 133 11.48 4.34 -9.93
N TRP A 134 12.67 3.75 -9.87
CA TRP A 134 13.67 4.05 -8.85
C TRP A 134 14.08 5.52 -8.86
N GLN A 135 14.31 6.10 -10.05
CA GLN A 135 14.64 7.53 -10.17
C GLN A 135 13.51 8.41 -9.62
N GLY A 136 12.25 8.12 -9.99
CA GLY A 136 11.10 8.87 -9.45
C GLY A 136 10.89 8.65 -7.95
N VAL A 137 11.15 7.44 -7.44
CA VAL A 137 11.12 7.16 -6.00
C VAL A 137 12.15 8.00 -5.28
N GLN A 138 13.42 8.03 -5.72
CA GLN A 138 14.46 8.84 -5.07
C GLN A 138 14.11 10.33 -5.01
N GLN A 139 13.51 10.87 -6.08
CA GLN A 139 13.09 12.28 -6.13
C GLN A 139 11.96 12.60 -5.17
N HIS A 140 11.04 11.67 -4.93
CA HIS A 140 9.84 11.90 -4.13
C HIS A 140 9.89 11.28 -2.73
N PHE A 141 10.87 10.43 -2.43
CA PHE A 141 10.90 9.64 -1.20
C PHE A 141 10.81 10.52 0.05
N LEU A 142 11.67 11.54 0.18
CA LEU A 142 11.65 12.42 1.36
C LEU A 142 10.36 13.25 1.46
N LYS A 143 9.78 13.62 0.31
CA LYS A 143 8.50 14.35 0.25
C LYS A 143 7.35 13.47 0.73
N VAL A 144 7.32 12.19 0.32
CA VAL A 144 6.33 11.20 0.77
C VAL A 144 6.57 10.81 2.23
N PHE A 145 7.82 10.64 2.64
CA PHE A 145 8.21 10.27 4.01
C PHE A 145 7.76 11.33 5.02
N SER A 146 8.10 12.60 4.77
CA SER A 146 7.67 13.71 5.62
C SER A 146 6.14 13.87 5.66
N ALA A 147 5.47 13.68 4.53
CA ALA A 147 4.00 13.64 4.49
C ALA A 147 3.43 12.48 5.30
N SER A 148 4.07 11.31 5.28
CA SER A 148 3.65 10.13 6.03
C SER A 148 3.78 10.32 7.53
N LEU A 149 4.86 10.96 8.00
CA LEU A 149 5.02 11.32 9.41
C LEU A 149 3.93 12.30 9.88
N LEU A 150 3.66 13.35 9.08
CA LEU A 150 2.62 14.33 9.39
C LEU A 150 1.22 13.70 9.38
N ALA A 151 0.90 12.90 8.36
CA ALA A 151 -0.37 12.20 8.26
C ALA A 151 -0.56 11.21 9.42
N GLY A 152 0.49 10.47 9.79
CA GLY A 152 0.49 9.57 10.94
C GLY A 152 0.19 10.31 12.25
N LEU A 153 0.86 11.45 12.49
CA LEU A 153 0.61 12.27 13.67
C LEU A 153 -0.82 12.81 13.71
N LEU A 154 -1.35 13.31 12.59
CA LEU A 154 -2.72 13.81 12.50
C LEU A 154 -3.75 12.71 12.74
N LEU A 155 -3.50 11.49 12.25
CA LEU A 155 -4.38 10.35 12.48
C LEU A 155 -4.35 9.90 13.95
N ILE A 156 -3.16 9.82 14.57
CA ILE A 156 -3.04 9.48 15.99
C ILE A 156 -3.77 10.52 16.84
N LEU A 157 -3.52 11.81 16.60
CA LEU A 157 -4.22 12.89 17.32
C LEU A 157 -5.73 12.84 17.09
N GLY A 158 -6.17 12.60 15.86
CA GLY A 158 -7.58 12.48 15.52
C GLY A 158 -8.26 11.34 16.28
N ILE A 159 -7.65 10.15 16.30
CA ILE A 159 -8.19 8.97 16.98
C ILE A 159 -8.18 9.15 18.51
N VAL A 160 -7.09 9.70 19.07
CA VAL A 160 -6.95 9.94 20.52
C VAL A 160 -7.95 10.98 21.01
N LEU A 161 -8.19 12.04 20.22
CA LEU A 161 -9.16 13.07 20.57
C LEU A 161 -10.59 12.53 20.48
N LEU A 162 -11.01 11.99 19.33
CA LEU A 162 -12.34 11.37 19.13
C LEU A 162 -12.36 10.51 17.83
N VAL A 163 -12.86 9.27 17.92
CA VAL A 163 -12.92 8.33 16.78
C VAL A 163 -13.67 8.90 15.57
N ILE A 164 -14.80 9.57 15.78
CA ILE A 164 -15.67 10.08 14.69
C ILE A 164 -14.95 11.18 13.86
N PRO A 165 -14.41 12.26 14.46
CA PRO A 165 -13.55 13.22 13.74
C PRO A 165 -12.34 12.58 13.05
N GLY A 166 -11.71 11.58 13.66
CA GLY A 166 -10.59 10.86 13.04
C GLY A 166 -10.98 10.21 11.71
N ILE A 167 -12.13 9.52 11.67
CA ILE A 167 -12.65 8.92 10.43
C ILE A 167 -12.99 10.00 9.40
N TYR A 168 -13.63 11.10 9.81
CA TYR A 168 -13.98 12.19 8.91
C TYR A 168 -12.76 12.75 8.15
N ILE A 169 -11.66 12.97 8.88
CA ILE A 169 -10.40 13.54 8.35
C ILE A 169 -9.59 12.49 7.56
N SER A 170 -9.71 11.20 7.88
CA SER A 170 -8.95 10.13 7.19
C SER A 170 -9.26 10.04 5.69
N VAL A 171 -10.51 10.30 5.29
CA VAL A 171 -10.96 10.19 3.90
C VAL A 171 -10.27 11.21 2.97
N PRO A 172 -10.26 12.53 3.23
CA PRO A 172 -9.49 13.45 2.41
C PRO A 172 -7.98 13.22 2.52
N ILE A 173 -7.48 12.77 3.68
CA ILE A 173 -6.05 12.49 3.89
C ILE A 173 -5.58 11.31 3.03
N SER A 174 -6.41 10.31 2.74
CA SER A 174 -5.97 9.16 1.92
C SER A 174 -5.50 9.56 0.51
N PHE A 175 -5.95 10.71 0.00
CA PHE A 175 -5.61 11.20 -1.34
C PHE A 175 -4.36 12.10 -1.38
N ILE A 176 -3.76 12.45 -0.23
CA ILE A 176 -2.67 13.44 -0.20
C ILE A 176 -1.49 13.01 -1.07
N TYR A 177 -1.12 11.74 -1.04
CA TYR A 177 0.06 11.24 -1.75
C TYR A 177 -0.11 11.32 -3.26
N VAL A 178 -1.24 10.86 -3.78
CA VAL A 178 -1.54 10.95 -5.22
C VAL A 178 -1.65 12.40 -5.66
N ILE A 179 -2.23 13.29 -4.85
CA ILE A 179 -2.28 14.73 -5.16
C ILE A 179 -0.87 15.35 -5.17
N MET A 180 -0.05 15.04 -4.17
CA MET A 180 1.31 15.60 -4.06
C MET A 180 2.22 15.18 -5.21
N LEU A 181 2.09 13.94 -5.68
CA LEU A 181 2.91 13.40 -6.76
C LEU A 181 2.35 13.72 -8.14
N ARG A 182 1.02 13.71 -8.33
CA ARG A 182 0.40 14.00 -9.63
C ARG A 182 0.26 15.49 -9.91
N GLU A 183 -0.07 16.29 -8.90
CA GLU A 183 -0.29 17.73 -9.04
C GLU A 183 0.92 18.56 -8.57
N ASN A 184 2.02 17.92 -8.18
CA ASN A 184 3.23 18.54 -7.64
C ASN A 184 2.99 19.55 -6.50
N ARG A 185 1.98 19.29 -5.65
CA ARG A 185 1.60 20.18 -4.54
C ARG A 185 2.39 19.93 -3.27
N SER A 186 2.42 20.91 -2.37
CA SER A 186 2.90 20.74 -0.99
C SER A 186 1.91 19.93 -0.14
N VAL A 187 2.32 19.48 1.05
CA VAL A 187 1.46 18.67 1.94
C VAL A 187 0.18 19.42 2.33
N GLY A 188 0.28 20.69 2.73
CA GLY A 188 -0.89 21.49 3.14
C GLY A 188 -1.86 21.77 1.99
N GLU A 189 -1.33 22.06 0.80
CA GLU A 189 -2.12 22.21 -0.41
C GLU A 189 -2.81 20.90 -0.81
N ALA A 190 -2.13 19.77 -0.66
CA ALA A 190 -2.68 18.46 -0.96
C ALA A 190 -3.80 18.07 0.02
N ILE A 191 -3.68 18.41 1.30
CA ILE A 191 -4.75 18.25 2.29
C ILE A 191 -5.97 19.07 1.88
N SER A 192 -5.77 20.36 1.61
CA SER A 192 -6.84 21.29 1.21
C SER A 192 -7.54 20.81 -0.08
N ARG A 193 -6.75 20.33 -1.04
CA ARG A 193 -7.22 19.72 -2.28
C ARG A 193 -7.98 18.42 -2.03
N GLY A 194 -7.53 17.57 -1.11
CA GLY A 194 -8.24 16.36 -0.70
C GLY A 194 -9.63 16.66 -0.15
N PHE A 195 -9.74 17.62 0.77
CA PHE A 195 -11.03 18.13 1.26
C PHE A 195 -11.91 18.68 0.14
N ALA A 196 -11.30 19.45 -0.77
CA ALA A 196 -12.00 19.99 -1.91
C ALA A 196 -12.53 18.88 -2.81
N LEU A 197 -11.77 17.80 -3.09
CA LEU A 197 -12.17 16.68 -3.94
C LEU A 197 -13.31 15.84 -3.33
N VAL A 198 -13.25 15.52 -2.05
CA VAL A 198 -14.26 14.66 -1.40
C VAL A 198 -15.59 15.39 -1.12
N ARG A 199 -15.60 16.74 -1.13
CA ARG A 199 -16.82 17.53 -0.88
C ARG A 199 -17.94 17.12 -1.84
N GLY A 200 -19.10 16.74 -1.30
CA GLY A 200 -20.26 16.24 -2.05
C GLY A 200 -20.22 14.74 -2.40
N HIS A 201 -19.08 14.07 -2.19
CA HIS A 201 -18.87 12.64 -2.51
C HIS A 201 -18.15 11.90 -1.37
N TRP A 202 -18.24 12.41 -0.14
CA TRP A 202 -17.49 11.90 1.01
C TRP A 202 -17.88 10.45 1.34
N TRP A 203 -19.18 10.14 1.39
CA TRP A 203 -19.67 8.77 1.64
C TRP A 203 -19.27 7.77 0.57
N GLN A 204 -19.26 8.18 -0.70
CA GLN A 204 -18.78 7.33 -1.80
C GLN A 204 -17.28 7.05 -1.63
N SER A 205 -16.51 8.07 -1.27
CA SER A 205 -15.05 7.95 -1.06
C SER A 205 -14.75 7.06 0.14
N LEU A 206 -15.48 7.25 1.25
CA LEU A 206 -15.42 6.37 2.40
C LEU A 206 -15.73 4.93 2.01
N GLY A 207 -16.82 4.70 1.26
CA GLY A 207 -17.21 3.35 0.82
C GLY A 207 -16.11 2.63 0.04
N VAL A 208 -15.45 3.34 -0.89
CA VAL A 208 -14.29 2.78 -1.61
C VAL A 208 -13.16 2.46 -0.63
N LEU A 209 -12.77 3.41 0.21
CA LEU A 209 -11.67 3.25 1.18
C LEU A 209 -11.92 2.12 2.19
N VAL A 210 -13.15 1.96 2.65
CA VAL A 210 -13.54 0.86 3.55
C VAL A 210 -13.40 -0.48 2.84
N VAL A 211 -13.87 -0.61 1.60
CA VAL A 211 -13.76 -1.87 0.86
C VAL A 211 -12.31 -2.24 0.60
N VAL A 212 -11.49 -1.30 0.13
CA VAL A 212 -10.06 -1.58 -0.15
C VAL A 212 -9.26 -1.75 1.14
N GLY A 213 -9.61 -1.03 2.20
CA GLY A 213 -9.02 -1.20 3.53
C GLY A 213 -9.35 -2.57 4.12
N LEU A 214 -10.59 -3.06 3.93
CA LEU A 214 -10.99 -4.41 4.35
C LEU A 214 -10.23 -5.48 3.55
N LEU A 215 -10.02 -5.28 2.24
CA LEU A 215 -9.17 -6.18 1.45
C LEU A 215 -7.74 -6.22 1.99
N GLY A 216 -7.15 -5.05 2.30
CA GLY A 216 -5.83 -4.96 2.93
C GLY A 216 -5.77 -5.66 4.28
N TYR A 217 -6.80 -5.49 5.12
CA TYR A 217 -6.89 -6.17 6.42
C TYR A 217 -6.98 -7.70 6.28
N ILE A 218 -7.82 -8.20 5.38
CA ILE A 218 -7.96 -9.65 5.12
C ILE A 218 -6.62 -10.24 4.66
N VAL A 219 -5.92 -9.55 3.76
CA VAL A 219 -4.58 -9.94 3.31
C VAL A 219 -3.62 -10.04 4.51
N SER A 220 -3.50 -8.97 5.31
CA SER A 220 -2.62 -8.95 6.48
C SER A 220 -2.95 -10.09 7.44
N PHE A 221 -4.24 -10.34 7.68
CA PHE A 221 -4.70 -11.42 8.52
C PHE A 221 -4.25 -12.78 7.98
N VAL A 222 -4.50 -13.07 6.70
CA VAL A 222 -4.09 -14.33 6.04
C VAL A 222 -2.58 -14.56 6.17
N PHE A 223 -1.78 -13.53 5.93
CA PHE A 223 -0.32 -13.63 6.04
C PHE A 223 0.20 -13.77 7.48
N SER A 224 -0.56 -13.30 8.47
CA SER A 224 -0.26 -13.48 9.90
C SER A 224 -0.60 -14.87 10.44
N LEU A 225 -1.49 -15.63 9.76
CA LEU A 225 -1.96 -16.93 10.24
C LEU A 225 -0.84 -17.94 10.52
N PRO A 226 0.20 -18.11 9.67
CA PRO A 226 1.28 -19.06 9.94
C PRO A 226 1.99 -18.77 11.27
N ALA A 227 2.30 -17.50 11.55
CA ALA A 227 2.93 -17.09 12.80
C ALA A 227 1.99 -17.32 14.00
N GLY A 228 0.69 -17.04 13.83
CA GLY A 228 -0.34 -17.34 14.83
C GLY A 228 -0.45 -18.84 15.16
N VAL A 229 -0.40 -19.71 14.15
CA VAL A 229 -0.42 -21.17 14.33
C VAL A 229 0.83 -21.64 15.07
N ILE A 230 2.02 -21.14 14.70
CA ILE A 230 3.27 -21.45 15.43
C ILE A 230 3.14 -21.00 16.89
N GLY A 231 2.62 -19.80 17.14
CA GLY A 231 2.39 -19.30 18.50
C GLY A 231 1.43 -20.15 19.31
N PHE A 232 0.33 -20.58 18.69
CA PHE A 232 -0.62 -21.46 19.34
C PHE A 232 -0.01 -22.83 19.68
N VAL A 233 0.61 -23.50 18.70
CA VAL A 233 1.19 -24.84 18.88
C VAL A 233 2.31 -24.81 19.92
N SER A 234 3.19 -23.82 19.84
CA SER A 234 4.32 -23.68 20.76
C SER A 234 3.87 -23.37 22.20
N ALA A 235 2.87 -22.52 22.39
CA ALA A 235 2.28 -22.25 23.70
C ALA A 235 1.51 -23.46 24.27
N PHE A 236 0.79 -24.20 23.42
CA PHE A 236 0.08 -25.40 23.83
C PHE A 236 1.04 -26.49 24.31
N ASN A 237 2.14 -26.70 23.59
CA ASN A 237 3.16 -27.68 23.97
C ASN A 237 3.87 -27.31 25.27
N SER A 238 4.22 -26.03 25.48
CA SER A 238 4.86 -25.59 26.74
C SER A 238 3.98 -25.83 27.96
N VAL A 239 2.67 -25.62 27.83
CA VAL A 239 1.72 -25.92 28.92
C VAL A 239 1.62 -27.42 29.15
N ARG A 240 1.53 -28.23 28.09
CA ARG A 240 1.41 -29.69 28.18
C ARG A 240 2.64 -30.35 28.81
N GLU A 241 3.83 -29.88 28.46
CA GLU A 241 5.09 -30.44 28.96
C GLU A 241 5.45 -29.91 30.36
N GLY A 242 4.71 -28.91 30.87
CA GLY A 242 5.08 -28.19 32.09
C GLY A 242 6.40 -27.43 31.96
N SER A 243 6.93 -27.31 30.74
CA SER A 243 8.14 -26.60 30.41
C SER A 243 7.80 -25.13 30.32
N GLY A 244 7.95 -24.39 31.42
CA GLY A 244 7.93 -22.91 31.43
C GLY A 244 9.11 -22.29 30.67
N THR A 245 9.67 -23.02 29.70
CA THR A 245 10.82 -22.63 28.90
C THR A 245 10.37 -21.73 27.76
N GLY A 246 11.14 -20.67 27.51
CA GLY A 246 10.93 -19.80 26.38
C GLY A 246 11.14 -20.50 25.03
N ALA A 247 10.94 -19.75 23.96
CA ALA A 247 11.00 -20.22 22.60
C ALA A 247 12.37 -20.80 22.26
N THR A 248 12.34 -22.03 21.75
CA THR A 248 13.54 -22.70 21.24
C THR A 248 14.13 -21.92 20.06
N LEU A 249 15.41 -22.16 19.76
CA LEU A 249 16.06 -21.56 18.59
C LEU A 249 15.32 -21.87 17.28
N PHE A 250 14.77 -23.07 17.17
CA PHE A 250 13.99 -23.48 16.01
C PHE A 250 12.68 -22.69 15.89
N GLU A 251 11.92 -22.55 16.98
CA GLU A 251 10.68 -21.75 17.00
C GLU A 251 10.96 -20.27 16.70
N ARG A 252 12.04 -19.71 17.26
CA ARG A 252 12.50 -18.35 16.96
C ARG A 252 12.80 -18.17 15.48
N ALA A 253 13.48 -19.13 14.86
CA ALA A 253 13.72 -19.10 13.42
C ALA A 253 12.41 -19.17 12.62
N LEU A 254 11.45 -19.99 13.04
CA LEU A 254 10.13 -20.06 12.38
C LEU A 254 9.34 -18.76 12.49
N TYR A 255 9.36 -18.07 13.63
CA TYR A 255 8.73 -16.74 13.78
C TYR A 255 9.35 -15.71 12.83
N VAL A 256 10.68 -15.68 12.73
CA VAL A 256 11.39 -14.81 11.79
C VAL A 256 11.01 -15.13 10.35
N LEU A 257 11.07 -16.40 9.96
CA LEU A 257 10.73 -16.81 8.59
C LEU A 257 9.29 -16.48 8.23
N THR A 258 8.33 -16.78 9.10
CA THR A 258 6.92 -16.47 8.85
C THR A 258 6.63 -14.97 8.84
N SER A 259 7.32 -14.19 9.67
CA SER A 259 7.18 -12.73 9.69
C SER A 259 7.76 -12.07 8.44
N ILE A 260 8.86 -12.60 7.89
CA ILE A 260 9.40 -12.17 6.60
C ILE A 260 8.41 -12.51 5.47
N ILE A 261 7.88 -13.72 5.44
CA ILE A 261 6.86 -14.09 4.44
C ILE A 261 5.63 -13.17 4.58
N SER A 262 5.23 -12.86 5.81
CA SER A 262 4.10 -11.99 6.07
C SER A 262 4.34 -10.55 5.62
N SER A 263 5.53 -9.99 5.86
CA SER A 263 5.85 -8.63 5.43
C SER A 263 5.86 -8.51 3.91
N PHE A 264 6.53 -9.42 3.20
CA PHE A 264 6.53 -9.44 1.73
C PHE A 264 5.14 -9.68 1.13
N GLY A 265 4.36 -10.57 1.73
CA GLY A 265 2.98 -10.83 1.33
C GLY A 265 2.11 -9.58 1.47
N THR A 266 2.18 -8.94 2.63
CA THR A 266 1.45 -7.70 2.91
C THR A 266 1.89 -6.57 1.97
N LEU A 267 3.19 -6.41 1.75
CA LEU A 267 3.77 -5.38 0.88
C LEU A 267 3.17 -5.38 -0.53
N ILE A 268 3.12 -6.54 -1.19
CA ILE A 268 2.62 -6.64 -2.58
C ILE A 268 1.13 -6.29 -2.65
N PHE A 269 0.34 -6.81 -1.71
CA PHE A 269 -1.11 -6.64 -1.72
C PHE A 269 -1.55 -5.25 -1.23
N TYR A 270 -0.80 -4.58 -0.36
CA TYR A 270 -1.09 -3.18 -0.04
C TYR A 270 -0.92 -2.25 -1.25
N GLY A 271 -0.16 -2.68 -2.27
CA GLY A 271 -0.15 -2.02 -3.58
C GLY A 271 -1.56 -1.90 -4.20
N ILE A 272 -2.44 -2.90 -4.01
CA ILE A 272 -3.84 -2.85 -4.48
C ILE A 272 -4.55 -1.61 -3.89
N VAL A 273 -4.37 -1.38 -2.59
CA VAL A 273 -5.05 -0.32 -1.84
C VAL A 273 -4.66 1.06 -2.38
N TYR A 274 -3.37 1.27 -2.64
CA TYR A 274 -2.88 2.53 -3.21
C TYR A 274 -3.31 2.73 -4.66
N ILE A 275 -3.33 1.68 -5.49
CA ILE A 275 -3.86 1.76 -6.86
C ILE A 275 -5.35 2.15 -6.84
N ALA A 276 -6.15 1.51 -6.00
CA ALA A 276 -7.57 1.81 -5.90
C ALA A 276 -7.82 3.24 -5.39
N THR A 277 -7.00 3.71 -4.45
CA THR A 277 -7.02 5.10 -3.97
C THR A 277 -6.69 6.06 -5.10
N ALA A 278 -5.75 5.72 -5.98
CA ALA A 278 -5.44 6.51 -7.18
C ALA A 278 -6.64 6.58 -8.13
N PHE A 279 -7.28 5.45 -8.44
CA PHE A 279 -8.47 5.44 -9.31
C PHE A 279 -9.62 6.23 -8.70
N GLN A 280 -9.81 6.16 -7.37
CA GLN A 280 -10.81 7.00 -6.71
C GLN A 280 -10.46 8.49 -6.78
N TYR A 281 -9.17 8.85 -6.66
CA TYR A 281 -8.72 10.21 -6.91
C TYR A 281 -9.07 10.68 -8.33
N PHE A 282 -8.74 9.90 -9.37
CA PHE A 282 -9.05 10.28 -10.75
C PHE A 282 -10.56 10.32 -11.04
N ASN A 283 -11.35 9.45 -10.40
CA ASN A 283 -12.80 9.50 -10.46
C ASN A 283 -13.36 10.80 -9.85
N LEU A 284 -12.86 11.22 -8.68
CA LEU A 284 -13.27 12.47 -8.03
C LEU A 284 -12.83 13.70 -8.84
N ALA A 285 -11.60 13.71 -9.35
CA ALA A 285 -11.08 14.77 -10.19
C ALA A 285 -11.91 14.93 -11.46
N GLU A 286 -12.23 13.82 -12.14
CA GLU A 286 -13.04 13.84 -13.36
C GLU A 286 -14.47 14.34 -13.11
N ARG A 287 -15.09 13.97 -11.98
CA ARG A 287 -16.43 14.46 -11.61
C ARG A 287 -16.47 15.97 -11.37
N LYS A 288 -15.35 16.59 -10.99
CA LYS A 288 -15.28 18.03 -10.69
C LYS A 288 -14.76 18.87 -11.84
N GLU A 289 -13.88 18.30 -12.65
CA GLU A 289 -13.11 19.05 -13.63
C GLU A 289 -13.43 18.65 -15.07
N ALA A 290 -14.10 17.52 -15.30
CA ALA A 290 -14.50 17.00 -16.61
C ALA A 290 -13.38 17.01 -17.67
N THR A 291 -12.12 16.90 -17.24
CA THR A 291 -10.95 17.11 -18.10
C THR A 291 -10.80 15.98 -19.14
N GLY A 292 -11.11 14.75 -18.76
CA GLY A 292 -11.11 13.61 -19.69
C GLY A 292 -12.18 13.76 -20.78
N LEU A 293 -13.38 14.23 -20.42
CA LEU A 293 -14.43 14.54 -21.40
C LEU A 293 -13.99 15.66 -22.36
N MET A 294 -13.39 16.73 -21.85
CA MET A 294 -12.91 17.86 -22.66
C MET A 294 -11.84 17.42 -23.67
N ASN A 295 -10.87 16.61 -23.25
CA ASN A 295 -9.82 16.08 -24.14
C ASN A 295 -10.41 15.22 -25.27
N LYS A 296 -11.47 14.45 -25.00
CA LYS A 296 -12.17 13.67 -26.03
C LYS A 296 -12.88 14.56 -27.05
N LEU A 297 -13.50 15.65 -26.61
CA LEU A 297 -14.14 16.62 -27.51
C LEU A 297 -13.10 17.31 -28.41
N GLN A 298 -11.97 17.74 -27.84
CA GLN A 298 -10.89 18.35 -28.62
C GLN A 298 -10.28 17.39 -29.65
N GLY A 299 -10.16 16.09 -29.32
CA GLY A 299 -9.68 15.09 -30.26
C GLY A 299 -10.61 14.84 -31.46
N ILE A 300 -11.92 15.08 -31.31
CA ILE A 300 -12.93 14.93 -32.37
C ILE A 300 -12.88 16.08 -33.38
N ASP A 301 -12.49 17.29 -32.94
CA ASP A 301 -12.44 18.49 -33.78
C ASP A 301 -11.15 18.64 -34.61
N THR A 302 -10.18 17.73 -34.45
CA THR A 302 -8.97 17.69 -35.29
C THR A 302 -9.24 16.87 -36.57
N PRO A 303 -9.26 17.46 -37.78
CA PRO A 303 -9.43 16.69 -39.01
C PRO A 303 -8.25 15.72 -39.18
N PRO A 304 -8.46 14.51 -39.74
CA PRO A 304 -7.35 13.63 -40.05
C PRO A 304 -6.38 14.35 -40.99
N ALA A 305 -5.08 14.27 -40.68
CA ALA A 305 -4.04 14.83 -41.53
C ALA A 305 -4.22 14.31 -42.97
N PRO A 306 -4.11 15.17 -44.01
CA PRO A 306 -4.21 14.69 -45.37
C PRO A 306 -3.10 13.67 -45.60
N ASN A 307 -3.48 12.47 -46.06
CA ASN A 307 -2.53 11.45 -46.47
C ASN A 307 -1.60 12.03 -47.54
N THR A 308 -0.36 12.36 -47.16
CA THR A 308 0.71 12.63 -48.11
C THR A 308 1.15 11.27 -48.67
N PHE A 309 0.67 10.97 -49.87
CA PHE A 309 1.22 9.90 -50.73
C PHE A 309 2.67 10.20 -51.09
#